data_AF-A0A7Y6CVA1-F1
#
_entry.id   AF-A0A7Y6CVA1-F1
#
_cell.length_a   1.000
_cell.length_b   1.000
_cell.length_c   1.000
_cell.angle_alpha   90.00
_cell.angle_beta   90.00
_cell.angle_gamma   90.00
#
_symmetry.space_group_name_H-M   'P 1'
#
loop_
_entity.id
_entity.type
_entity.pdbx_description
1 polymer ?
#
loop_
_entity_poly.entity_id
_entity_poly.type
_entity_poly.pdbx_seq_one_letter_code
_entity_poly.pdbx_strand_id
1 'polypeptide(L)'
;MSALVRERWGRGPRRSRAYWAGPDMLLVTLDDAHTEAELTLIRAGHGEHVLTGRRLLGEHAEPDVRRIAETAIGRPVRTVLAQSSLEPPVTAFVFLFEPTPREAARDERLGDALREALEQTSATRALMAESEQAMRQSRRREQVRPPRKRQADV
;
A
#
# COMPACT_ATOMS: atom_id res chain seq x y z
N MET A 1 -11.03 -16.09 15.03
CA MET A 1 -10.20 -14.87 15.16
C MET A 1 -10.37 -14.18 16.52
N SER A 2 -11.56 -13.69 16.89
CA SER A 2 -11.78 -12.89 18.10
C SER A 2 -11.43 -13.62 19.42
N ALA A 3 -11.62 -14.94 19.48
CA ALA A 3 -11.22 -15.76 20.62
C ALA A 3 -9.69 -15.85 20.79
N LEU A 4 -8.96 -16.11 19.69
CA LEU A 4 -7.50 -16.13 19.69
C LEU A 4 -6.91 -14.77 20.09
N VAL A 5 -7.49 -13.68 19.61
CA VAL A 5 -7.02 -12.32 19.95
C VAL A 5 -7.18 -12.06 21.45
N ARG A 6 -8.31 -12.48 22.05
CA ARG A 6 -8.49 -12.41 23.51
C ARG A 6 -7.46 -13.23 24.26
N GLU A 7 -7.13 -14.42 23.77
CA GLU A 7 -6.13 -15.29 24.39
C GLU A 7 -4.72 -14.71 24.31
N ARG A 8 -4.33 -14.15 23.16
CA ARG A 8 -2.97 -13.68 22.89
C ARG A 8 -2.69 -12.26 23.41
N TRP A 9 -3.68 -11.36 23.39
CA TRP A 9 -3.55 -9.97 23.84
C TRP A 9 -4.25 -9.69 25.19
N GLY A 10 -4.97 -10.65 25.75
CA GLY A 10 -5.70 -10.49 27.02
C GLY A 10 -7.07 -9.81 26.88
N ARG A 11 -7.38 -9.20 25.74
CA ARG A 11 -8.71 -8.63 25.43
C ARG A 11 -9.13 -8.93 23.99
N GLY A 12 -10.38 -9.36 23.84
CA GLY A 12 -10.98 -9.55 22.53
C GLY A 12 -11.55 -8.25 21.96
N PRO A 13 -11.70 -8.15 20.63
CA PRO A 13 -12.30 -6.98 20.02
C PRO A 13 -13.78 -6.84 20.38
N ARG A 14 -14.25 -5.59 20.45
CA ARG A 14 -15.67 -5.28 20.59
C ARG A 14 -16.46 -5.66 19.34
N ARG A 15 -15.84 -5.52 18.17
CA ARG A 15 -16.46 -5.88 16.88
C ARG A 15 -15.42 -6.50 15.95
N SER A 16 -15.84 -7.49 15.18
CA SER A 16 -15.01 -8.10 14.15
C SER A 16 -15.75 -8.08 12.83
N ARG A 17 -15.06 -7.72 11.76
CA ARG A 17 -15.60 -7.68 10.39
C ARG A 17 -14.61 -8.32 9.44
N ALA A 18 -15.12 -8.91 8.37
CA ALA A 18 -14.30 -9.52 7.33
C ALA A 18 -14.85 -9.10 5.94
N TYR A 19 -13.95 -8.74 5.04
CA TYR A 19 -14.27 -8.23 3.71
C TYR A 19 -13.32 -8.85 2.70
N TRP A 20 -13.86 -9.34 1.59
CA TRP A 20 -13.03 -9.67 0.43
C TRP A 20 -12.52 -8.39 -0.23
N ALA A 21 -11.23 -8.35 -0.53
CA ALA A 21 -10.54 -7.25 -1.19
C ALA A 21 -9.96 -7.74 -2.52
N GLY A 22 -10.85 -8.10 -3.46
CA GLY A 22 -10.47 -8.83 -4.67
C GLY A 22 -10.69 -10.34 -4.53
N PRO A 23 -10.12 -11.15 -5.43
CA PRO A 23 -10.45 -12.57 -5.55
C PRO A 23 -9.67 -13.49 -4.58
N ASP A 24 -8.53 -13.03 -4.06
CA ASP A 24 -7.59 -13.83 -3.27
C ASP A 24 -7.08 -13.11 -2.01
N MET A 25 -7.79 -12.07 -1.56
CA MET A 25 -7.43 -11.29 -0.37
C MET A 25 -8.61 -11.10 0.57
N LEU A 26 -8.41 -11.37 1.86
CA LEU A 26 -9.38 -11.12 2.91
C LEU A 26 -8.83 -10.08 3.90
N LEU A 27 -9.57 -9.00 4.10
CA LEU A 27 -9.34 -8.01 5.14
C LEU A 27 -10.23 -8.34 6.35
N VAL A 28 -9.62 -8.52 7.52
CA VAL A 28 -10.32 -8.66 8.80
C VAL A 28 -10.00 -7.46 9.67
N THR A 29 -11.02 -6.74 10.14
CA THR A 29 -10.85 -5.63 11.09
C THR A 29 -11.40 -6.01 12.46
N LEU A 30 -10.63 -5.68 13.49
CA LEU A 30 -10.93 -5.94 14.88
C LEU A 30 -10.95 -4.59 15.61
N ASP A 31 -12.15 -4.13 15.95
CA ASP A 31 -12.33 -2.83 16.57
C ASP A 31 -12.21 -2.96 18.09
N ASP A 32 -11.54 -1.97 18.70
CA ASP A 32 -11.49 -1.76 20.15
C ASP A 32 -10.96 -2.98 20.94
N ALA A 33 -9.76 -3.43 20.57
CA ALA A 33 -9.10 -4.59 21.18
C ALA A 33 -7.98 -4.22 22.17
N HIS A 34 -7.75 -2.94 22.46
CA HIS A 34 -6.73 -2.53 23.43
C HIS A 34 -7.17 -2.82 24.87
N THR A 35 -6.28 -3.42 25.63
CA THR A 35 -6.41 -3.62 27.08
C THR A 35 -6.36 -2.31 27.84
N GLU A 36 -6.86 -2.29 29.08
CA GLU A 36 -6.76 -1.11 29.96
C GLU A 36 -5.30 -0.69 30.24
N ALA A 37 -4.39 -1.66 30.29
CA ALA A 37 -2.96 -1.40 30.44
C ALA A 37 -2.39 -0.67 29.20
N GLU A 38 -2.72 -1.13 27.99
CA GLU A 38 -2.34 -0.46 26.75
C GLU A 38 -2.95 0.94 26.66
N LEU A 39 -4.23 1.11 26.99
CA LEU A 39 -4.89 2.42 27.03
C LEU A 39 -4.21 3.39 28.00
N THR A 40 -3.76 2.88 29.15
CA THR A 40 -3.00 3.68 30.13
C THR A 40 -1.66 4.14 29.57
N LEU A 41 -0.91 3.25 28.92
CA LEU A 41 0.35 3.60 28.26
C LEU A 41 0.16 4.59 27.11
N ILE A 42 -0.88 4.42 26.30
CA ILE A 42 -1.22 5.34 25.21
C ILE A 42 -1.49 6.74 25.78
N ARG A 43 -2.34 6.85 26.81
CA ARG A 43 -2.64 8.12 27.48
C ARG A 43 -1.42 8.78 28.12
N ALA A 44 -0.43 7.98 28.54
CA ALA A 44 0.84 8.46 29.07
C ALA A 44 1.88 8.84 27.99
N GLY A 45 1.54 8.77 26.70
CA GLY A 45 2.44 9.13 25.60
C GLY A 45 3.35 8.00 25.11
N HIS A 46 3.09 6.75 25.53
CA HIS A 46 3.89 5.58 25.14
C HIS A 46 3.27 4.75 24.01
N GLY A 47 2.52 5.39 23.11
CA GLY A 47 1.80 4.72 22.02
C GLY A 47 2.68 3.86 21.12
N GLU A 48 3.87 4.34 20.75
CA GLU A 48 4.82 3.60 19.90
C GLU A 48 5.27 2.27 20.53
N HIS A 49 5.47 2.24 21.85
CA HIS A 49 5.82 1.01 22.56
C HIS A 49 4.64 0.02 22.55
N VAL A 50 3.41 0.51 22.67
CA VAL A 50 2.20 -0.32 22.54
C VAL A 50 2.11 -0.90 21.13
N LEU A 51 2.27 -0.08 20.09
CA LEU A 51 2.26 -0.55 18.70
C LEU A 51 3.36 -1.60 18.44
N THR A 52 4.56 -1.37 18.97
CA THR A 52 5.68 -2.32 18.89
C THR A 52 5.34 -3.66 19.56
N GLY A 53 4.83 -3.63 20.80
CA GLY A 53 4.42 -4.85 21.51
C GLY A 53 3.32 -5.61 20.78
N ARG A 54 2.30 -4.91 20.24
CA ARG A 54 1.23 -5.53 19.47
C ARG A 54 1.71 -6.14 18.16
N ARG A 55 2.69 -5.51 17.49
CA ARG A 55 3.35 -6.09 16.33
C ARG A 55 4.05 -7.41 16.67
N LEU A 56 4.85 -7.43 17.74
CA LEU A 56 5.57 -8.65 18.18
C LEU A 56 4.61 -9.78 18.54
N LEU A 57 3.52 -9.48 19.25
CA LEU A 57 2.46 -10.47 19.52
C LEU A 57 1.79 -10.95 18.22
N GLY A 58 1.63 -10.05 17.24
CA GLY A 58 1.09 -10.35 15.92
C GLY A 58 1.95 -11.34 15.15
N GLU A 59 3.25 -11.11 15.12
CA GLU A 59 4.25 -12.00 14.52
C GLU A 59 4.21 -13.39 15.17
N HIS A 60 4.01 -13.46 16.50
CA HIS A 60 3.92 -14.75 17.21
C HIS A 60 2.58 -15.46 17.03
N ALA A 61 1.48 -14.71 16.87
CA ALA A 61 0.14 -15.26 16.62
C ALA A 61 -0.10 -15.61 15.14
N GLU A 62 0.81 -15.22 14.24
CA GLU A 62 0.69 -15.39 12.79
C GLU A 62 0.32 -16.83 12.38
N PRO A 63 0.99 -17.89 12.89
CA PRO A 63 0.67 -19.25 12.45
C PRO A 63 -0.74 -19.69 12.81
N ASP A 64 -1.25 -19.23 13.97
CA ASP A 64 -2.60 -19.54 14.42
C ASP A 64 -3.67 -18.78 13.63
N VAL A 65 -3.47 -17.48 13.37
CA VAL A 65 -4.41 -16.71 12.56
C VAL A 65 -4.44 -17.21 11.12
N ARG A 66 -3.29 -17.60 10.57
CA ARG A 66 -3.16 -18.24 9.26
C ARG A 66 -4.01 -19.50 9.19
N ARG A 67 -3.76 -20.44 10.10
CA ARG A 67 -4.49 -21.72 10.16
C ARG A 67 -5.99 -21.53 10.27
N ILE A 68 -6.45 -20.56 11.05
CA ILE A 68 -7.88 -20.22 11.16
C ILE A 68 -8.43 -19.79 9.80
N ALA A 69 -7.74 -18.89 9.09
CA ALA A 69 -8.18 -18.42 7.78
C ALA A 69 -8.18 -19.54 6.73
N GLU A 70 -7.10 -20.34 6.67
CA GLU A 70 -6.99 -21.48 5.75
C GLU A 70 -8.09 -22.51 5.99
N THR A 71 -8.37 -22.84 7.25
CA THR A 71 -9.44 -23.79 7.61
C THR A 71 -10.82 -23.24 7.23
N ALA A 72 -11.07 -21.95 7.47
CA ALA A 72 -12.36 -21.34 7.21
C ALA A 72 -12.65 -21.18 5.71
N ILE A 73 -11.62 -20.92 4.91
CA ILE A 73 -11.74 -20.62 3.48
C ILE A 73 -11.44 -21.83 2.59
N GLY A 74 -10.67 -22.82 3.09
CA GLY A 74 -10.26 -23.99 2.32
C GLY A 74 -9.18 -23.68 1.28
N ARG A 75 -8.39 -22.63 1.50
CA ARG A 75 -7.37 -22.15 0.55
C ARG A 75 -6.08 -21.79 1.30
N PRO A 76 -4.90 -22.16 0.77
CA PRO A 76 -3.64 -21.80 1.41
C PRO A 76 -3.46 -20.28 1.48
N VAL A 77 -2.99 -19.80 2.61
CA VAL A 77 -2.59 -18.41 2.79
C VAL A 77 -1.11 -18.33 2.45
N ARG A 78 -0.75 -17.41 1.56
CA ARG A 78 0.64 -17.08 1.21
C ARG A 78 1.27 -16.25 2.32
N THR A 79 0.60 -15.18 2.74
CA THR A 79 1.09 -14.29 3.81
C THR A 79 -0.04 -13.65 4.60
N VAL A 80 0.26 -13.29 5.84
CA VAL A 80 -0.60 -12.52 6.74
C VAL A 80 0.11 -11.23 7.12
N LEU A 81 -0.56 -10.10 6.92
CA LEU A 81 -0.10 -8.80 7.39
C LEU A 81 -0.97 -8.36 8.55
N ALA A 82 -0.36 -7.87 9.63
CA ALA A 82 -1.09 -7.36 10.78
C ALA A 82 -0.63 -5.93 11.08
N GLN A 83 -1.59 -5.03 11.32
CA GLN A 83 -1.31 -3.65 11.70
C GLN A 83 -2.34 -3.19 12.73
N SER A 84 -1.89 -2.35 13.67
CA SER A 84 -2.77 -1.73 14.66
C SER A 84 -2.71 -0.21 14.56
N SER A 85 -3.85 0.44 14.77
CA SER A 85 -4.02 1.88 14.95
C SER A 85 -4.44 2.16 16.39
N LEU A 86 -3.94 3.24 16.98
CA LEU A 86 -4.29 3.67 18.34
C LEU A 86 -5.59 4.49 18.36
N GLU A 87 -5.79 5.37 17.37
CA GLU A 87 -6.95 6.25 17.27
C GLU A 87 -7.45 6.34 15.81
N PRO A 88 -8.60 5.74 15.47
CA PRO A 88 -9.40 4.88 16.33
C PRO A 88 -8.69 3.55 16.63
N PRO A 89 -8.99 2.90 17.77
CA PRO A 89 -8.36 1.64 18.16
C PRO A 89 -8.84 0.50 17.27
N VAL A 90 -8.02 0.09 16.30
CA VAL A 90 -8.35 -0.96 15.33
C VAL A 90 -7.11 -1.82 15.08
N THR A 91 -7.29 -3.14 15.00
CA THR A 91 -6.30 -4.04 14.42
C THR A 91 -6.85 -4.62 13.12
N ALA A 92 -6.07 -4.49 12.04
CA ALA A 92 -6.37 -5.08 10.76
C ALA A 92 -5.44 -6.28 10.52
N PHE A 93 -6.03 -7.36 10.02
CA PHE A 93 -5.31 -8.49 9.45
C PHE A 93 -5.65 -8.57 7.96
N VAL A 94 -4.64 -8.66 7.10
CA VAL A 94 -4.80 -8.92 5.67
C VAL A 94 -4.25 -10.29 5.39
N PHE A 95 -5.10 -11.17 4.88
CA PHE A 95 -4.74 -12.53 4.45
C PHE A 95 -4.63 -12.51 2.93
N LEU A 96 -3.45 -12.80 2.41
CA LEU A 96 -3.22 -13.02 0.99
C LEU A 96 -3.20 -14.53 0.75
N PHE A 97 -4.18 -15.03 0.00
CA PHE A 97 -4.29 -16.43 -0.38
C PHE A 97 -3.45 -16.74 -1.61
N GLU A 98 -3.09 -18.01 -1.80
CA GLU A 98 -2.43 -18.45 -3.03
C GLU A 98 -3.36 -18.28 -4.23
N PRO A 99 -3.01 -17.52 -5.29
CA PRO A 99 -3.88 -17.28 -6.44
C PRO A 99 -4.23 -18.59 -7.15
N THR A 100 -5.47 -18.69 -7.65
CA THR A 100 -5.80 -19.77 -8.60
C THR A 100 -5.08 -19.51 -9.92
N PRO A 101 -4.87 -20.53 -10.77
CA PRO A 101 -4.23 -20.33 -12.08
C PRO A 101 -4.91 -19.25 -12.93
N ARG A 102 -6.23 -19.12 -12.82
CA ARG A 102 -7.01 -18.10 -13.53
C ARG A 102 -6.77 -16.69 -12.99
N GLU A 103 -6.65 -16.54 -11.67
CA GLU A 103 -6.36 -15.26 -11.03
C GLU A 103 -4.92 -14.84 -11.30
N ALA A 104 -3.95 -15.76 -11.18
CA ALA A 104 -2.56 -15.49 -11.54
C ALA A 104 -2.43 -14.99 -12.99
N ALA A 105 -3.06 -15.68 -13.95
CA ALA A 105 -3.07 -15.25 -15.35
C ALA A 105 -3.76 -13.89 -15.57
N ARG A 106 -4.72 -13.51 -14.72
CA ARG A 106 -5.37 -12.20 -14.79
C ARG A 106 -4.45 -11.11 -14.26
N ASP A 107 -3.78 -11.37 -13.15
CA ASP A 107 -2.86 -10.42 -12.51
C ASP A 107 -1.64 -10.15 -13.39
N GLU A 108 -1.10 -11.18 -14.05
CA GLU A 108 -0.05 -11.04 -15.06
C GLU A 108 -0.46 -10.08 -16.18
N ARG A 109 -1.65 -10.29 -16.78
CA ARG A 109 -2.18 -9.41 -17.84
C ARG A 109 -2.38 -7.98 -17.37
N LEU A 110 -2.87 -7.80 -16.14
CA LEU A 110 -3.04 -6.47 -15.56
C LEU A 110 -1.67 -5.80 -15.34
N GLY A 111 -0.67 -6.55 -14.88
CA GLY A 111 0.70 -6.09 -14.73
C GLY A 111 1.34 -5.68 -16.05
N ASP A 112 1.15 -6.47 -17.12
CA ASP A 112 1.60 -6.14 -18.47
C ASP A 112 0.96 -4.84 -18.98
N ALA A 113 -0.37 -4.73 -18.87
CA ALA A 113 -1.11 -3.55 -19.28
C ALA A 113 -0.68 -2.29 -18.50
N LEU A 114 -0.44 -2.42 -17.19
CA LEU A 114 0.02 -1.30 -16.36
C LEU A 114 1.45 -0.86 -16.75
N ARG A 115 2.35 -1.81 -17.02
CA ARG A 115 3.71 -1.50 -17.49
C ARG A 115 3.67 -0.74 -18.81
N GLU A 116 2.90 -1.24 -19.78
CA GLU A 116 2.75 -0.58 -21.08
C GLU A 116 2.20 0.85 -20.92
N ALA A 117 1.17 1.04 -20.09
CA ALA A 117 0.61 2.37 -19.84
C ALA A 117 1.62 3.33 -19.19
N LEU A 118 2.45 2.83 -18.26
CA LEU A 118 3.50 3.63 -17.62
C LEU A 118 4.62 4.00 -18.60
N GLU A 119 5.00 3.09 -19.49
CA GLU A 119 5.98 3.34 -20.57
C GLU A 119 5.48 4.37 -21.58
N GLN A 120 4.22 4.26 -22.02
CA GLN A 120 3.60 5.23 -22.91
C GLN A 120 3.55 6.63 -22.26
N THR A 121 3.22 6.69 -20.97
CA THR A 121 3.17 7.95 -20.21
C THR A 121 4.56 8.57 -20.06
N SER A 122 5.59 7.77 -19.78
CA SER A 122 6.96 8.25 -19.64
C SER A 122 7.53 8.72 -20.99
N ALA A 123 7.30 7.98 -22.06
CA ALA A 123 7.70 8.36 -23.42
C ALA A 123 7.02 9.67 -23.87
N THR A 124 5.72 9.82 -23.60
CA THR A 124 4.98 11.05 -23.91
C THR A 124 5.56 12.24 -23.14
N ARG A 125 5.87 12.08 -21.85
CA ARG A 125 6.50 13.14 -21.05
C ARG A 125 7.89 13.50 -21.56
N ALA A 126 8.68 12.52 -21.99
CA ALA A 126 10.02 12.76 -22.56
C ALA A 126 9.95 13.59 -23.84
N LEU A 127 9.05 13.22 -24.77
CA LEU A 127 8.83 13.98 -26.01
C LEU A 127 8.38 15.43 -25.76
N MET A 128 7.49 15.64 -24.77
CA MET A 128 7.05 16.99 -24.38
C MET A 128 8.23 17.81 -23.84
N ALA A 129 9.06 17.23 -22.97
CA ALA A 129 10.24 17.91 -22.43
C ALA A 129 11.26 18.26 -23.52
N GLU A 130 11.50 17.37 -24.49
CA GLU A 130 12.38 17.62 -25.64
C GLU A 130 11.84 18.75 -26.52
N SER A 131 10.54 18.74 -26.82
CA SER A 131 9.88 19.80 -27.61
C SER A 131 9.99 21.17 -26.94
N GLU A 132 9.79 21.24 -25.63
CA GLU A 132 9.96 22.49 -24.86
C GLU A 132 11.41 22.99 -24.88
N GLN A 133 12.38 22.10 -24.71
CA GLN A 133 13.80 22.45 -24.77
C GLN A 133 14.18 22.98 -26.16
N ALA A 134 13.73 22.31 -27.22
CA ALA A 134 13.96 22.75 -28.60
C ALA A 134 13.35 24.14 -28.86
N MET A 135 12.11 24.38 -28.41
CA MET A 135 11.47 25.70 -28.51
C MET A 135 12.24 26.79 -27.76
N ARG A 136 12.69 26.51 -26.53
CA ARG A 136 13.50 27.45 -25.74
C ARG A 136 14.84 27.77 -26.43
N GLN A 137 15.50 26.77 -26.99
CA GLN A 137 16.76 26.97 -27.73
C GLN A 137 16.56 27.77 -29.01
N SER A 138 15.48 27.52 -29.76
CA SER A 138 15.14 28.26 -30.97
C SER A 138 14.88 29.75 -30.68
N ARG A 139 14.06 30.05 -29.67
CA ARG A 139 13.80 31.43 -29.22
C ARG A 139 15.08 32.15 -28.80
N ARG A 140 15.99 31.47 -28.10
CA ARG A 140 17.28 32.03 -27.68
C ARG A 140 18.20 32.32 -28.88
N ARG A 141 18.19 31.48 -29.91
CA ARG A 141 18.97 31.70 -31.16
C ARG A 141 18.43 32.86 -31.99
N GLU A 142 17.12 33.08 -32.03
CA GLU A 142 16.51 34.22 -32.72
C GLU A 142 16.81 35.56 -32.05
N GLN A 143 16.87 35.62 -30.71
CA GLN A 143 17.21 36.84 -29.97
C GLN A 143 18.69 37.27 -30.10
N VAL A 144 19.59 36.35 -30.48
CA VAL A 144 21.04 36.63 -30.61
C VAL A 144 21.45 37.01 -32.04
N ARG A 145 20.53 37.01 -33.02
CA ARG A 145 20.84 37.46 -34.39
C ARG A 145 21.16 38.97 -34.40
N PRO A 146 22.38 39.39 -34.75
CA PRO A 146 22.71 40.81 -34.82
C PRO A 146 21.96 41.47 -36.00
N PRO A 147 21.63 42.77 -35.90
CA PRO A 147 20.97 43.48 -36.99
C PRO A 147 21.85 43.41 -38.24
N ARG A 148 21.28 42.98 -39.38
CA ARG A 148 21.94 43.05 -40.69
C ARG A 148 22.38 44.49 -40.90
N LYS A 149 23.71 44.74 -40.92
CA LYS A 149 24.26 46.03 -41.33
C LYS A 149 23.71 46.32 -42.73
N ARG A 150 22.87 47.35 -42.85
CA ARG A 150 22.50 47.92 -44.14
C ARG A 150 23.80 48.43 -44.76
N GLN A 151 24.21 47.79 -45.84
CA GLN A 151 25.23 48.32 -46.74
C GLN A 151 24.64 49.60 -47.34
N ALA A 152 25.21 50.74 -46.95
CA ALA A 152 24.93 52.01 -47.61
C ALA A 152 25.83 52.06 -48.85
N ASP A 153 25.19 51.97 -50.02
CA ASP A 153 25.80 52.34 -51.29
C ASP A 153 25.60 53.85 -51.50
N VAL A 154 26.72 54.50 -51.85
CA VAL A 154 26.93 55.84 -52.42
C VAL A 154 26.79 57.05 -51.49
#